data_AF-A0A7X7V4I6-F1
#
_entry.id   AF-A0A7X7V4I6-F1
#
_cell.length_a   1.000
_cell.length_b   1.000
_cell.length_c   1.000
_cell.angle_alpha   90.00
_cell.angle_beta   90.00
_cell.angle_gamma   90.00
#
_symmetry.space_group_name_H-M   'P 1'
#
loop_
_entity.id
_entity.type
_entity.pdbx_description
1 polymer ?
#
loop_
_entity_poly.entity_id
_entity_poly.type
_entity_poly.pdbx_seq_one_letter_code
_entity_poly.pdbx_strand_id
1 'polypeptide(L)'
;MISLQKYKAWFSGKKEIDEQSAEAGVIGVFDAIDHSHFSACQKDAFASYYLDSIKQADHVRRLKLEKMKDAPEQVLSSWMAHNAYQKHLQQVQQDDHTKFMMSGLTVIMSGTLCIYFIYAVCSQKFLLNFSLDALIGSIAFAFLIINIRKKLQIAKRYSSGRELILLEGISFLICALLKMVIPSMFDLSVVILFIAYMTEKKKLEKTIAVSIH
;
A
#
# COMPACT_ATOMS: atom_id res chain seq x y z
N MET A 1 24.04 1.19 -14.24
CA MET A 1 23.00 1.34 -13.20
C MET A 1 21.66 1.64 -13.88
N ILE A 2 20.98 0.62 -14.43
CA ILE A 2 19.63 0.81 -14.99
C ILE A 2 18.67 0.71 -13.81
N SER A 3 18.19 1.87 -13.38
CA SER A 3 17.38 1.96 -12.18
C SER A 3 15.97 1.46 -12.47
N LEU A 4 15.50 0.47 -11.72
CA LEU A 4 14.10 0.02 -11.69
C LEU A 4 13.13 1.12 -11.20
N GLN A 5 13.62 2.36 -11.03
CA GLN A 5 12.79 3.53 -10.87
C GLN A 5 11.72 3.69 -11.93
N LYS A 6 11.95 3.25 -13.18
CA LYS A 6 10.91 3.21 -14.23
C LYS A 6 9.66 2.46 -13.77
N TYR A 7 9.82 1.36 -13.05
CA TYR A 7 8.72 0.47 -12.65
C TYR A 7 8.15 0.77 -11.26
N LYS A 8 8.61 1.83 -10.56
CA LYS A 8 8.08 2.24 -9.24
C LYS A 8 6.58 2.53 -9.25
N ALA A 9 6.01 2.80 -10.42
CA ALA A 9 4.57 3.04 -10.58
C ALA A 9 3.72 1.83 -10.13
N TRP A 10 4.21 0.61 -10.35
CA TRP A 10 3.47 -0.62 -10.03
C TRP A 10 4.26 -1.61 -9.16
N PHE A 11 5.60 -1.58 -9.17
CA PHE A 11 6.43 -2.52 -8.41
C PHE A 11 6.62 -2.10 -6.93
N SER A 12 6.31 -2.98 -5.96
CA SER A 12 6.43 -2.69 -4.50
C SER A 12 7.75 -3.15 -3.92
N GLY A 13 8.46 -4.00 -4.64
CA GLY A 13 9.60 -4.74 -4.11
C GLY A 13 10.57 -3.81 -3.40
N LYS A 14 10.62 -3.94 -2.05
CA LYS A 14 11.71 -3.40 -1.21
C LYS A 14 12.95 -4.29 -1.25
N LYS A 15 12.89 -5.44 -1.93
CA LYS A 15 14.07 -6.29 -2.12
C LYS A 15 15.03 -5.46 -2.97
N GLU A 16 16.08 -4.95 -2.33
CA GLU A 16 17.31 -4.56 -3.01
C GLU A 16 17.60 -5.67 -4.00
N ILE A 17 17.42 -5.33 -5.27
CA ILE A 17 17.83 -6.21 -6.34
C ILE A 17 19.33 -6.10 -6.28
N ASP A 18 19.89 -7.07 -5.58
CA ASP A 18 21.31 -7.26 -5.38
C ASP A 18 21.97 -6.95 -6.71
N GLU A 19 22.88 -5.97 -6.73
CA GLU A 19 23.49 -5.43 -7.96
C GLU A 19 24.13 -6.53 -8.82
N GLN A 20 24.31 -7.73 -8.27
CA GLN A 20 24.75 -8.95 -8.93
C GLN A 20 23.74 -9.64 -9.87
N SER A 21 22.42 -9.37 -9.80
CA SER A 21 21.45 -9.90 -10.80
C SER A 21 21.34 -9.03 -12.06
N ALA A 22 22.40 -8.28 -12.36
CA ALA A 22 22.56 -7.51 -13.58
C ALA A 22 22.82 -8.45 -14.78
N GLU A 23 21.77 -8.96 -15.39
CA GLU A 23 21.82 -9.34 -16.79
C GLU A 23 20.60 -8.79 -17.51
N ALA A 24 20.82 -8.25 -18.72
CA ALA A 24 19.83 -7.60 -19.58
C ALA A 24 18.49 -8.36 -19.75
N GLY A 25 18.44 -9.65 -19.41
CA GLY A 25 17.22 -10.46 -19.36
C GLY A 25 16.18 -10.01 -18.32
N VAL A 26 16.58 -9.57 -17.12
CA VAL A 26 15.60 -9.14 -16.09
C VAL A 26 14.86 -7.87 -16.54
N ILE A 27 15.58 -6.95 -17.17
CA ILE A 27 15.00 -5.70 -17.68
C ILE A 27 14.04 -6.00 -18.84
N GLY A 28 14.41 -6.89 -19.76
CA GLY A 28 13.52 -7.31 -20.85
C GLY A 28 12.23 -7.95 -20.36
N VAL A 29 12.30 -8.76 -19.30
CA VAL A 29 11.10 -9.34 -18.67
C VAL A 29 10.25 -8.27 -18.00
N PHE A 30 10.85 -7.30 -17.30
CA PHE A 30 10.10 -6.20 -16.68
C PHE A 30 9.47 -5.27 -17.73
N ASP A 31 10.14 -4.99 -18.84
CA ASP A 31 9.58 -4.22 -19.96
C ASP A 31 8.40 -4.98 -20.59
N ALA A 32 8.51 -6.29 -20.79
CA ALA A 32 7.40 -7.10 -21.31
C ALA A 32 6.19 -7.13 -20.33
N ILE A 33 6.45 -7.20 -19.02
CA ILE A 33 5.40 -7.06 -18.00
C ILE A 33 4.79 -5.65 -18.04
N ASP A 34 5.59 -4.60 -18.22
CA ASP A 34 5.12 -3.22 -18.28
C ASP A 34 4.19 -2.97 -19.48
N HIS A 35 4.52 -3.54 -20.64
CA HIS A 35 3.71 -3.48 -21.86
C HIS A 35 2.47 -4.39 -21.86
N SER A 36 2.35 -5.32 -20.90
CA SER A 36 1.18 -6.18 -20.78
C SER A 36 -0.09 -5.41 -20.34
N HIS A 37 -1.25 -5.97 -20.68
CA HIS A 37 -2.57 -5.46 -20.27
C HIS A 37 -2.91 -5.71 -18.79
N PHE A 38 -2.00 -6.29 -18.01
CA PHE A 38 -2.24 -6.66 -16.63
C PHE A 38 -2.43 -5.45 -15.70
N SER A 39 -3.16 -5.66 -14.61
CA SER A 39 -3.28 -4.66 -13.55
C SER A 39 -1.95 -4.43 -12.84
N ALA A 40 -1.75 -3.28 -12.21
CA ALA A 40 -0.51 -2.97 -11.49
C ALA A 40 -0.18 -4.02 -10.40
N CYS A 41 -1.21 -4.57 -9.74
CA CYS A 41 -1.08 -5.68 -8.80
C CYS A 41 -0.56 -6.96 -9.48
N GLN A 42 -1.15 -7.35 -10.61
CA GLN A 42 -0.70 -8.52 -11.37
C GLN A 42 0.73 -8.35 -11.87
N LYS A 43 1.10 -7.16 -12.38
CA LYS A 43 2.47 -6.84 -12.78
C LYS A 43 3.46 -7.02 -11.63
N ASP A 44 3.12 -6.53 -10.43
CA ASP A 44 3.95 -6.69 -9.23
C ASP A 44 4.04 -8.15 -8.75
N ALA A 45 2.93 -8.89 -8.80
CA ALA A 45 2.91 -10.31 -8.47
C ALA A 45 3.78 -11.12 -9.44
N PHE A 46 3.71 -10.83 -10.74
CA PHE A 46 4.59 -11.44 -11.74
C PHE A 46 6.06 -11.12 -11.50
N ALA A 47 6.39 -9.85 -11.31
CA ALA A 47 7.76 -9.42 -11.07
C ALA A 47 8.34 -10.05 -9.81
N SER A 48 7.58 -10.07 -8.71
CA SER A 48 8.01 -10.69 -7.46
C SER A 48 8.17 -12.21 -7.58
N TYR A 49 7.23 -12.88 -8.26
CA TYR A 49 7.28 -14.32 -8.49
C TYR A 49 8.47 -14.71 -9.40
N TYR A 50 8.75 -13.92 -10.43
CA TYR A 50 9.92 -14.11 -11.30
C TYR A 50 11.23 -13.95 -10.53
N LEU A 51 11.36 -12.89 -9.73
CA LEU A 51 12.57 -12.67 -8.91
C LEU A 51 12.79 -13.78 -7.88
N ASP A 52 11.73 -14.26 -7.23
CA ASP A 52 11.84 -15.38 -6.30
C ASP A 52 12.15 -16.69 -7.02
N SER A 53 11.63 -16.87 -8.23
CA SER A 53 11.95 -18.03 -9.09
C SER A 53 13.41 -18.03 -9.54
N ILE A 54 14.01 -16.88 -9.83
CA ILE A 54 15.46 -16.77 -10.14
C ILE A 54 16.31 -17.18 -8.93
N LYS A 55 15.95 -16.71 -7.74
CA LYS A 55 16.71 -17.02 -6.50
C LYS A 55 16.69 -18.50 -6.14
N GLN A 56 15.65 -19.22 -6.54
CA GLN A 56 15.44 -20.65 -6.23
C GLN A 56 15.48 -21.54 -7.48
N ALA A 57 16.21 -21.12 -8.52
CA ALA A 57 16.15 -21.77 -9.83
C ALA A 57 17.02 -23.03 -9.94
N ASP A 58 16.36 -24.19 -10.04
CA ASP A 58 16.95 -25.43 -10.56
C ASP A 58 17.09 -25.39 -12.10
N HIS A 59 17.85 -26.35 -12.67
CA HIS A 59 18.18 -26.40 -14.10
C HIS A 59 16.96 -26.35 -15.04
N VAL A 60 15.84 -26.98 -14.64
CA VAL A 60 14.57 -26.98 -15.41
C VAL A 60 13.87 -25.62 -15.35
N ARG A 61 13.97 -24.91 -14.22
CA ARG A 61 13.38 -23.57 -14.07
C ARG A 61 14.18 -22.54 -14.85
N ARG A 62 15.52 -22.66 -14.90
CA ARG A 62 16.38 -21.80 -15.74
C ARG A 62 15.96 -21.83 -17.21
N LEU A 63 15.71 -23.01 -17.76
CA LEU A 63 15.24 -23.15 -19.16
C LEU A 63 13.89 -22.44 -19.41
N LYS A 64 12.97 -22.43 -18.43
CA LYS A 64 11.72 -21.67 -18.55
C LYS A 64 11.93 -20.16 -18.42
N LEU A 65 12.85 -19.73 -17.55
CA LEU A 65 13.23 -18.32 -17.37
C LEU A 65 13.96 -17.79 -18.61
N GLU A 66 14.76 -18.62 -19.27
CA GLU A 66 15.46 -18.31 -20.51
C GLU A 66 14.47 -18.16 -21.67
N LYS A 67 13.50 -19.07 -21.80
CA LYS A 67 12.38 -18.91 -22.74
C LYS A 67 11.53 -17.66 -22.49
N MET A 68 11.49 -17.16 -21.25
CA MET A 68 10.79 -15.92 -20.91
C MET A 68 11.50 -14.68 -21.48
N LYS A 69 12.80 -14.78 -21.76
CA LYS A 69 13.58 -13.74 -22.44
C LYS A 69 13.21 -13.65 -23.93
N ASP A 70 12.97 -14.80 -24.56
CA ASP A 70 12.71 -14.89 -26.00
C ASP A 70 11.22 -14.76 -26.35
N ALA A 71 10.32 -15.22 -25.48
CA ALA A 71 8.86 -15.22 -25.69
C ALA A 71 8.10 -14.88 -24.39
N PRO A 72 8.22 -13.65 -23.87
CA PRO A 72 7.68 -13.27 -22.56
C PRO A 72 6.15 -13.41 -22.47
N GLU A 73 5.41 -13.06 -23.53
CA GLU A 73 3.93 -13.08 -23.52
C GLU A 73 3.35 -14.50 -23.37
N GLN A 74 3.96 -15.50 -24.02
CA GLN A 74 3.52 -16.89 -23.93
C GLN A 74 3.81 -17.51 -22.56
N VAL A 75 4.94 -17.13 -21.95
CA VAL A 75 5.28 -17.60 -20.61
C VAL A 75 4.40 -16.93 -19.56
N LEU A 76 4.10 -15.63 -19.70
CA LEU A 76 3.19 -14.91 -18.81
C LEU A 76 1.78 -15.54 -18.80
N SER A 77 1.22 -15.86 -19.98
CA SER A 77 -0.09 -16.52 -20.08
C SER A 77 -0.06 -17.95 -19.54
N SER A 78 1.01 -18.71 -19.78
CA SER A 78 1.21 -20.04 -19.18
C SER A 78 1.28 -19.98 -17.66
N TRP A 79 1.92 -18.97 -17.08
CA TRP A 79 2.01 -18.80 -15.64
C TRP A 79 0.68 -18.37 -15.02
N MET A 80 -0.13 -17.54 -15.70
CA MET A 80 -1.51 -17.26 -15.26
C MET A 80 -2.33 -18.54 -15.07
N ALA A 81 -2.14 -19.54 -15.93
CA ALA A 81 -2.85 -20.81 -15.87
C ALA A 81 -2.32 -21.75 -14.75
N HIS A 82 -1.17 -21.46 -14.15
CA HIS A 82 -0.61 -22.30 -13.10
C HIS A 82 -1.17 -21.97 -11.71
N ASN A 83 -1.62 -23.02 -11.00
CA ASN A 83 -2.12 -22.93 -9.62
C ASN A 83 -1.10 -22.32 -8.64
N ALA A 84 0.21 -22.54 -8.86
CA ALA A 84 1.25 -21.99 -8.01
C ALA A 84 1.33 -20.45 -8.09
N TYR A 85 1.18 -19.89 -9.29
CA TYR A 85 1.16 -18.45 -9.49
C TYR A 85 -0.15 -17.84 -8.95
N GLN A 86 -1.29 -18.48 -9.20
CA GLN A 86 -2.58 -18.03 -8.64
C GLN A 86 -2.54 -17.96 -7.10
N LYS A 87 -1.93 -18.97 -6.46
CA LYS A 87 -1.73 -18.97 -5.01
C LYS A 87 -0.80 -17.83 -4.55
N HIS A 88 0.28 -17.55 -5.29
CA HIS A 88 1.19 -16.44 -5.01
C HIS A 88 0.48 -15.08 -5.16
N LEU A 89 -0.30 -14.91 -6.22
CA LEU A 89 -1.10 -13.70 -6.45
C LEU A 89 -2.10 -13.46 -5.31
N GLN A 90 -2.84 -14.50 -4.90
CA GLN A 90 -3.75 -14.43 -3.76
C GLN A 90 -3.03 -14.06 -2.46
N GLN A 91 -1.82 -14.61 -2.24
CA GLN A 91 -1.02 -14.28 -1.07
C GLN A 91 -0.56 -12.81 -1.08
N VAL A 92 -0.08 -12.31 -2.22
CA VAL A 92 0.30 -10.88 -2.37
C VAL A 92 -0.89 -9.96 -2.10
N GLN A 93 -2.08 -10.30 -2.61
CA GLN A 93 -3.30 -9.54 -2.37
C GLN A 93 -3.73 -9.57 -0.90
N GLN A 94 -3.65 -10.73 -0.25
CA GLN A 94 -3.98 -10.87 1.16
C GLN A 94 -3.01 -10.10 2.06
N ASP A 95 -1.72 -10.11 1.72
CA ASP A 95 -0.69 -9.35 2.42
C ASP A 95 -0.91 -7.84 2.27
N ASP A 96 -1.23 -7.37 1.05
CA ASP A 96 -1.57 -5.99 0.78
C ASP A 96 -2.84 -5.55 1.54
N HIS A 97 -3.87 -6.39 1.56
CA HIS A 97 -5.10 -6.15 2.32
C HIS A 97 -4.79 -6.04 3.83
N THR A 98 -3.99 -6.96 4.37
CA THR A 98 -3.59 -6.96 5.78
C THR A 98 -2.78 -5.71 6.12
N LYS A 99 -1.80 -5.33 5.29
CA LYS A 99 -1.02 -4.10 5.46
C LYS A 99 -1.89 -2.86 5.38
N PHE A 100 -2.86 -2.82 4.47
CA PHE A 100 -3.82 -1.73 4.36
C PHE A 100 -4.67 -1.60 5.63
N MET A 101 -5.20 -2.71 6.16
CA MET A 101 -5.97 -2.69 7.40
C MET A 101 -5.14 -2.20 8.58
N MET A 102 -3.94 -2.74 8.77
CA MET A 102 -3.04 -2.33 9.87
C MET A 102 -2.67 -0.86 9.76
N SER A 103 -2.38 -0.39 8.55
CA SER A 103 -2.09 1.02 8.29
C SER A 103 -3.30 1.91 8.57
N GLY A 104 -4.50 1.50 8.16
CA GLY A 104 -5.74 2.23 8.41
C GLY A 104 -6.10 2.34 9.89
N LEU A 105 -5.96 1.24 10.65
CA LEU A 105 -6.14 1.26 12.11
C LEU A 105 -5.12 2.18 12.79
N THR A 106 -3.85 2.14 12.35
CA THR A 106 -2.81 3.03 12.88
C THR A 106 -3.10 4.49 12.55
N VAL A 107 -3.66 4.80 11.38
CA VAL A 107 -4.12 6.14 11.00
C VAL A 107 -5.24 6.63 11.91
N ILE A 108 -6.21 5.76 12.26
CA ILE A 108 -7.27 6.13 13.21
C ILE A 108 -6.65 6.48 14.57
N MET A 109 -5.80 5.62 15.12
CA MET A 109 -5.21 5.81 16.45
C MET A 109 -4.27 7.00 16.54
N SER A 110 -3.36 7.14 15.58
CA SER A 110 -2.46 8.31 15.51
C SER A 110 -3.23 9.59 15.19
N GLY A 111 -4.28 9.47 14.39
CA GLY A 111 -5.15 10.56 14.02
C GLY A 111 -5.93 11.17 15.17
N THR A 112 -6.54 10.34 16.00
CA THR A 112 -7.29 10.79 17.19
C THR A 112 -6.35 11.47 18.18
N LEU A 113 -5.14 10.94 18.38
CA LEU A 113 -4.10 11.59 19.20
C LEU A 113 -3.69 12.96 18.63
N CYS A 114 -3.51 13.09 17.32
CA CYS A 114 -3.25 14.38 16.69
C CYS A 114 -4.41 15.37 16.90
N ILE A 115 -5.66 14.93 16.75
CA ILE A 115 -6.84 15.77 16.97
C ILE A 115 -6.92 16.24 18.42
N TYR A 116 -6.68 15.35 19.39
CA TYR A 116 -6.64 15.72 20.81
C TYR A 116 -5.53 16.71 21.12
N PHE A 117 -4.34 16.53 20.53
CA PHE A 117 -3.24 17.47 20.70
C PHE A 117 -3.60 18.87 20.13
N ILE A 118 -4.17 18.93 18.92
CA ILE A 118 -4.63 20.20 18.32
C ILE A 118 -5.67 20.88 19.23
N TYR A 119 -6.64 20.11 19.73
CA TYR A 119 -7.65 20.62 20.66
C TYR A 119 -7.05 21.14 21.97
N ALA A 120 -6.09 20.42 22.56
CA ALA A 120 -5.39 20.83 23.78
C ALA A 120 -4.64 22.15 23.60
N VAL A 121 -3.96 22.32 22.46
CA VAL A 121 -3.27 23.56 22.08
C VAL A 121 -4.27 24.71 21.89
N CYS A 122 -5.38 24.50 21.18
CA CYS A 122 -6.40 25.54 20.99
C CYS A 122 -7.11 25.93 22.28
N SER A 123 -7.36 24.97 23.16
CA SER A 123 -8.06 25.18 24.43
C SER A 123 -7.13 25.64 25.56
N GLN A 124 -5.81 25.68 25.34
CA GLN A 124 -4.78 25.92 26.36
C GLN A 124 -4.92 25.00 27.59
N LYS A 125 -5.49 23.80 27.39
CA LYS A 125 -5.74 22.79 28.42
C LYS A 125 -4.93 21.55 28.09
N PHE A 126 -3.76 21.46 28.69
CA PHE A 126 -2.85 20.32 28.52
C PHE A 126 -3.20 19.20 29.49
N LEU A 127 -3.05 17.95 29.07
CA LEU A 127 -3.36 16.78 29.90
C LEU A 127 -2.27 16.53 30.95
N LEU A 128 -1.01 16.67 30.56
CA LEU A 128 0.14 16.48 31.45
C LEU A 128 0.94 17.78 31.57
N ASN A 129 1.56 18.19 30.46
CA ASN A 129 2.39 19.38 30.32
C ASN A 129 2.53 19.70 28.83
N PHE A 130 2.69 20.97 28.47
CA PHE A 130 2.87 21.38 27.07
C PHE A 130 3.97 20.57 26.36
N SER A 131 5.12 20.36 27.01
CA SER A 131 6.24 19.62 26.41
C SER A 131 5.96 18.14 26.18
N LEU A 132 5.20 17.47 27.06
CA LEU A 132 4.87 16.05 26.92
C LEU A 132 3.78 15.85 25.86
N ASP A 133 2.76 16.70 25.89
CA ASP A 133 1.68 16.69 24.91
C ASP A 133 2.24 16.98 23.51
N ALA A 134 3.20 17.91 23.37
CA ALA A 134 3.90 18.19 22.12
C ALA A 134 4.74 17.02 21.62
N LEU A 135 5.45 16.30 22.51
CA LEU A 135 6.22 15.11 22.16
C LEU A 135 5.30 14.01 21.61
N ILE A 136 4.22 13.69 22.34
CA ILE A 136 3.26 12.66 21.92
C ILE A 136 2.58 13.06 20.61
N GLY A 137 2.17 14.33 20.48
CA GLY A 137 1.57 14.87 19.27
C GLY A 137 2.50 14.77 18.06
N SER A 138 3.78 15.06 18.23
CA SER A 138 4.79 14.98 17.15
C SER A 138 5.01 13.53 16.68
N ILE A 139 5.09 12.58 17.61
CA ILE A 139 5.25 11.15 17.31
C ILE A 139 4.01 10.64 16.58
N ALA A 140 2.82 10.95 17.10
CA ALA A 140 1.56 10.60 16.47
C ALA A 140 1.48 11.16 15.04
N PHE A 141 1.88 12.41 14.84
CA PHE A 141 1.89 13.04 13.51
C PHE A 141 2.86 12.37 12.54
N ALA A 142 4.05 11.97 13.00
CA ALA A 142 4.99 11.20 12.18
C ALA A 142 4.41 9.83 11.77
N PHE A 143 3.82 9.10 12.72
CA PHE A 143 3.14 7.84 12.42
C PHE A 143 1.97 8.02 11.45
N LEU A 144 1.19 9.08 11.60
CA LEU A 144 0.08 9.41 10.72
C LEU A 144 0.57 9.58 9.27
N ILE A 145 1.58 10.41 9.04
CA ILE A 145 2.14 10.65 7.69
C ILE A 145 2.69 9.36 7.07
N ILE A 146 3.46 8.59 7.84
CA ILE A 146 4.06 7.34 7.35
C ILE A 146 2.98 6.34 6.93
N ASN A 147 1.93 6.18 7.74
CA ASN A 147 0.87 5.23 7.46
C ASN A 147 -0.08 5.69 6.35
N ILE A 148 -0.39 7.00 6.26
CA ILE A 148 -1.11 7.53 5.10
C ILE A 148 -0.32 7.24 3.82
N ARG A 149 0.99 7.50 3.78
CA ARG A 149 1.82 7.20 2.60
C ARG A 149 1.81 5.72 2.21
N LYS A 150 1.93 4.80 3.18
CA LYS A 150 1.85 3.35 2.93
C LYS A 150 0.49 2.95 2.37
N LYS A 151 -0.58 3.44 2.99
CA LYS A 151 -1.96 3.20 2.57
C LYS A 151 -2.21 3.68 1.14
N LEU A 152 -1.69 4.85 0.78
CA LEU A 152 -1.77 5.41 -0.56
C LEU A 152 -0.96 4.65 -1.59
N GLN A 153 0.23 4.17 -1.22
CA GLN A 153 1.05 3.35 -2.11
C GLN A 153 0.33 2.03 -2.45
N ILE A 154 -0.33 1.41 -1.46
CA ILE A 154 -1.15 0.22 -1.68
C ILE A 154 -2.36 0.58 -2.55
N ALA A 155 -3.12 1.62 -2.17
CA ALA A 155 -4.33 2.03 -2.88
C ALA A 155 -4.08 2.38 -4.35
N LYS A 156 -2.97 3.05 -4.69
CA LYS A 156 -2.59 3.39 -6.07
C LYS A 156 -2.43 2.19 -7.00
N ARG A 157 -2.21 0.99 -6.46
CA ARG A 157 -2.08 -0.25 -7.27
C ARG A 157 -3.42 -0.83 -7.70
N TYR A 158 -4.48 -0.50 -6.96
CA TYR A 158 -5.81 -1.05 -7.16
C TYR A 158 -6.78 0.02 -7.69
N SER A 159 -6.64 1.28 -7.25
CA SER A 159 -7.58 2.35 -7.58
C SER A 159 -6.89 3.73 -7.70
N SER A 160 -7.64 4.70 -8.24
CA SER A 160 -7.21 6.09 -8.32
C SER A 160 -7.17 6.70 -6.91
N GLY A 161 -5.98 6.71 -6.29
CA GLY A 161 -5.78 7.06 -4.88
C GLY A 161 -6.23 8.46 -4.45
N ARG A 162 -6.65 9.34 -5.37
CA ARG A 162 -7.13 10.70 -5.04
C ARG A 162 -8.39 10.69 -4.19
N GLU A 163 -9.36 9.83 -4.49
CA GLU A 163 -10.62 9.79 -3.75
C GLU A 163 -10.44 9.28 -2.32
N LEU A 164 -9.43 8.42 -2.11
CA LEU A 164 -9.08 7.91 -0.78
C LEU A 164 -8.45 9.02 0.08
N ILE A 165 -7.50 9.79 -0.47
CA ILE A 165 -6.88 10.93 0.22
C ILE A 165 -7.92 11.96 0.62
N LEU A 166 -8.85 12.23 -0.30
CA LEU A 166 -9.86 13.26 -0.12
C LEU A 166 -10.86 12.84 0.98
N LEU A 167 -11.26 11.56 1.02
CA LEU A 167 -12.11 11.04 2.08
C LEU A 167 -11.42 11.07 3.45
N GLU A 168 -10.16 10.63 3.56
CA GLU A 168 -9.41 10.71 4.83
C GLU A 168 -9.25 12.16 5.27
N GLY A 169 -8.85 13.06 4.37
CA GLY A 169 -8.64 14.48 4.64
C GLY A 169 -9.90 15.19 5.13
N ILE A 170 -11.04 14.96 4.45
CA ILE A 170 -12.33 15.49 4.87
C ILE A 170 -12.72 14.93 6.25
N SER A 171 -12.54 13.63 6.47
CA SER A 171 -12.90 13.01 7.74
C SER A 171 -12.09 13.59 8.90
N PHE A 172 -10.79 13.81 8.70
CA PHE A 172 -9.93 14.49 9.67
C PHE A 172 -10.35 15.93 9.93
N LEU A 173 -10.66 16.68 8.88
CA LEU A 173 -11.12 18.06 8.97
C LEU A 173 -12.43 18.16 9.77
N ILE A 174 -13.40 17.30 9.44
CA ILE A 174 -14.69 17.23 10.14
C ILE A 174 -14.46 16.88 11.61
N CYS A 175 -13.63 15.89 11.93
CA CYS A 175 -13.33 15.55 13.33
C CYS A 175 -12.72 16.72 14.10
N ALA A 176 -11.76 17.43 13.50
CA ALA A 176 -11.11 18.58 14.13
C ALA A 176 -12.11 19.73 14.39
N LEU A 177 -12.96 20.05 13.42
CA LEU A 177 -14.02 21.06 13.55
C LEU A 177 -15.05 20.66 14.61
N LEU A 178 -15.50 19.40 14.58
CA LEU A 178 -16.49 18.87 15.51
C LEU A 178 -15.95 18.92 16.95
N LYS A 179 -14.66 18.63 17.14
CA LYS A 179 -14.01 18.68 18.46
C LYS A 179 -13.93 20.11 19.02
N MET A 180 -13.86 21.13 18.16
CA MET A 180 -13.92 22.54 18.59
C MET A 180 -15.35 22.99 18.96
N VAL A 181 -16.37 22.46 18.29
CA VAL A 181 -17.77 22.89 18.45
C VAL A 181 -18.51 22.12 19.55
N ILE A 182 -18.25 20.83 19.71
CA ILE A 182 -18.95 19.96 20.68
C ILE A 182 -18.26 20.02 22.04
N PRO A 183 -19.01 20.13 23.16
CA PRO A 183 -18.45 20.05 24.51
C PRO A 183 -17.62 18.77 24.73
N SER A 184 -16.52 18.89 25.48
CA SER A 184 -15.46 17.86 25.56
C SER A 184 -15.88 16.47 26.09
N MET A 185 -17.12 16.29 26.52
CA MET A 185 -17.64 15.04 27.10
C MET A 185 -17.96 13.97 26.05
N PHE A 186 -18.21 14.36 24.79
CA PHE A 186 -18.45 13.41 23.70
C PHE A 186 -17.26 13.37 22.75
N ASP A 187 -16.62 12.20 22.64
CA ASP A 187 -15.61 11.97 21.61
C ASP A 187 -16.13 11.09 20.47
N LEU A 188 -16.60 11.75 19.42
CA LEU A 188 -17.03 11.09 18.18
C LEU A 188 -15.88 10.89 17.19
N SER A 189 -14.68 11.40 17.48
CA SER A 189 -13.54 11.40 16.56
C SER A 189 -13.15 9.98 16.12
N VAL A 190 -13.07 9.05 17.07
CA VAL A 190 -12.77 7.63 16.80
C VAL A 190 -13.84 7.02 15.90
N VAL A 191 -15.11 7.26 16.21
CA VAL A 191 -16.25 6.67 15.49
C VAL A 191 -16.30 7.18 14.05
N ILE A 192 -16.12 8.48 13.83
CA ILE A 192 -16.13 9.09 12.50
C ILE A 192 -14.96 8.56 11.66
N LEU A 193 -13.74 8.54 12.23
CA LEU A 193 -12.57 7.98 11.53
C LEU A 193 -12.73 6.48 11.24
N PHE A 194 -13.39 5.73 12.13
CA PHE A 194 -13.69 4.33 11.92
C PHE A 194 -14.71 4.10 10.79
N ILE A 195 -15.77 4.93 10.72
CA ILE A 195 -16.75 4.87 9.62
C ILE A 195 -16.09 5.21 8.28
N ALA A 196 -15.23 6.23 8.25
CA ALA A 196 -14.44 6.58 7.06
C ALA A 196 -13.57 5.41 6.62
N TYR A 197 -12.84 4.79 7.56
CA TYR A 197 -12.04 3.59 7.32
C TYR A 197 -12.87 2.42 6.78
N MET A 198 -14.04 2.13 7.35
CA MET A 198 -14.92 1.07 6.88
C MET A 198 -15.40 1.32 5.44
N THR A 199 -15.67 2.58 5.10
CA THR A 199 -16.07 2.99 3.74
C THR A 199 -14.93 2.75 2.74
N GLU A 200 -13.71 3.11 3.12
CA GLU A 200 -12.52 2.88 2.30
C GLU A 200 -12.20 1.40 2.13
N LYS A 201 -12.30 0.63 3.21
CA LYS A 201 -12.11 -0.82 3.16
C LYS A 201 -13.07 -1.47 2.16
N LYS A 202 -14.37 -1.16 2.24
CA LYS A 202 -15.38 -1.66 1.30
C LYS A 202 -15.06 -1.27 -0.15
N LYS A 203 -14.59 -0.05 -0.37
CA LYS A 203 -14.22 0.43 -1.71
C LYS A 203 -12.99 -0.30 -2.26
N LEU A 204 -12.00 -0.57 -1.42
CA LEU A 204 -10.82 -1.35 -1.79
C LEU A 204 -11.21 -2.79 -2.12
N GLU A 205 -11.99 -3.45 -1.27
CA GLU A 205 -12.48 -4.82 -1.50
C GLU A 205 -13.25 -4.93 -2.83
N LYS A 206 -14.15 -3.97 -3.10
CA LYS A 206 -14.89 -3.91 -4.37
C LYS A 206 -13.94 -3.76 -5.56
N THR A 207 -12.90 -2.95 -5.42
CA THR A 207 -11.94 -2.71 -6.52
C THR A 207 -11.04 -3.92 -6.75
N ILE A 208 -10.62 -4.61 -5.68
CA ILE A 208 -9.87 -5.87 -5.77
C ILE A 208 -10.72 -6.94 -6.47
N ALA A 209 -12.00 -7.07 -6.10
CA ALA A 209 -12.92 -8.02 -6.73
C ALA A 209 -13.11 -7.75 -8.25
N VAL A 210 -13.16 -6.48 -8.66
CA VAL A 210 -13.24 -6.12 -10.09
C VAL A 210 -11.93 -6.42 -10.83
N SER A 211 -10.76 -6.25 -10.20
CA SER A 211 -9.47 -6.56 -10.83
C SER A 211 -9.20 -8.07 -11.05
N ILE A 212 -10.05 -8.95 -10.50
CA ILE A 212 -9.97 -10.41 -10.70
C ILE A 212 -10.66 -10.84 -12.01
N HIS A 213 -11.59 -10.02 -12.54
CA HIS A 213 -12.32 -10.24 -13.80
C HIS A 213 -11.75 -9.40 -14.94
#